data_AF-A0A5N6Z9U5-F1
#
_entry.id   AF-A0A5N6Z9U5-F1
#
_cell.length_a   1.000
_cell.length_b   1.000
_cell.length_c   1.000
_cell.angle_alpha   90.00
_cell.angle_beta   90.00
_cell.angle_gamma   90.00
#
_symmetry.space_group_name_H-M   'P 1'
#
loop_
_entity.id
_entity.type
_entity.pdbx_description
1 polymer ?
#
loop_
_entity_poly.entity_id
_entity_poly.type
_entity_poly.pdbx_seq_one_letter_code
_entity_poly.pdbx_strand_id
1 'polypeptide(L)'
;MLTAAAEMGVHATENDAGSHLTPQSQSPPISYAETTVPSVSLGPPLPRIEYAPGERAADPTVSRSLDGVEVTADEIDENFQLFFDQYAQFLPILDPLITPNAYYAHCPFLFWTVIGVACRTYPRNPTLLTALARSITDMALLSLASTSAPWHTLQGLLLFLTWPMPKDNTRPELTFPLSGSMLHIAMQNGLHIPMSSHEFTKKRIPAPSEAELIRRSELWTRCVIVYQRACMIKGHPPRSFMELEQDLGQRQVLIQKLAPSLVLERKCQELVARCSAAVLEIGIRTMSLEQERALDILLRTFEAQVTDLEAQINRAHDRFQTIICRLTIQMLHFFKSQTILSTDCLQRLLAAACSAIECLQDLSQTLPSLATTPSEVYSGMLFASVALLRIHKGAPMPGLDLERARSCFFTAINLLKHMSVQNNDAAAKTVIVLNQLWNSTKAFRRSDGSDFTALRIRSRLILSPVVDAVWWWREEHDPQCRPGALSQGNAPDGVDSHRDGTGATANAPNGLMERHEPILFDDQFLADFEWALGDDAIFPSTEPYGSGWSSGGATIA
;
A
#
# COMPACT_ATOMS: atom_id res chain seq x y z
N MET A 1 14.54 -33.20 -10.80
CA MET A 1 14.12 -34.46 -11.46
C MET A 1 13.51 -34.06 -12.80
N LEU A 2 14.15 -34.50 -13.89
CA LEU A 2 13.91 -34.13 -15.29
C LEU A 2 13.61 -35.39 -16.08
N THR A 3 12.57 -35.39 -16.92
CA THR A 3 12.47 -35.99 -18.29
C THR A 3 10.99 -35.98 -18.69
N ALA A 4 10.56 -35.21 -19.70
CA ALA A 4 10.68 -35.42 -21.15
C ALA A 4 9.96 -36.71 -21.62
N ALA A 5 8.91 -36.54 -22.41
CA ALA A 5 8.31 -37.61 -23.21
C ALA A 5 7.96 -37.07 -24.61
N ALA A 6 8.57 -37.67 -25.61
CA ALA A 6 8.24 -37.55 -27.01
C ALA A 6 7.81 -38.94 -27.52
N GLU A 7 6.89 -38.89 -28.49
CA GLU A 7 6.79 -39.77 -29.67
C GLU A 7 5.96 -41.07 -29.68
N MET A 8 5.03 -41.06 -30.66
CA MET A 8 4.49 -42.12 -31.54
C MET A 8 3.61 -43.23 -30.90
N GLY A 9 2.43 -43.62 -31.39
CA GLY A 9 1.80 -43.47 -32.71
C GLY A 9 1.58 -44.86 -33.31
N VAL A 10 0.33 -45.38 -33.37
CA VAL A 10 -0.06 -46.56 -34.18
C VAL A 10 -1.56 -46.47 -34.59
N HIS A 11 -1.80 -46.51 -35.91
CA HIS A 11 -3.08 -46.70 -36.64
C HIS A 11 -3.63 -48.14 -36.44
N ALA A 12 -4.93 -48.44 -36.54
CA ALA A 12 -5.81 -48.56 -37.72
C ALA A 12 -7.15 -49.21 -37.21
N THR A 13 -8.35 -49.17 -37.80
CA THR A 13 -8.81 -49.38 -39.19
C THR A 13 -10.32 -49.06 -39.30
N GLU A 14 -10.72 -48.49 -40.46
CA GLU A 14 -11.92 -48.78 -41.30
C GLU A 14 -13.35 -48.48 -40.79
N ASN A 15 -14.01 -47.46 -41.38
CA ASN A 15 -14.98 -47.49 -42.52
C ASN A 15 -16.42 -47.86 -42.10
N ASP A 16 -17.40 -46.97 -42.29
CA ASP A 16 -18.13 -46.85 -43.56
C ASP A 16 -19.20 -45.72 -43.49
N ALA A 17 -19.54 -45.19 -44.65
CA ALA A 17 -20.38 -44.03 -44.88
C ALA A 17 -21.87 -44.37 -45.11
N GLY A 18 -22.75 -43.43 -44.73
CA GLY A 18 -23.78 -42.94 -45.64
C GLY A 18 -25.18 -43.59 -45.69
N SER A 19 -26.16 -42.78 -45.27
CA SER A 19 -27.44 -42.50 -45.94
C SER A 19 -28.77 -43.17 -45.49
N HIS A 20 -29.59 -42.28 -44.89
CA HIS A 20 -31.04 -42.04 -45.07
C HIS A 20 -32.10 -43.14 -44.87
N LEU A 21 -33.10 -42.83 -44.01
CA LEU A 21 -34.54 -42.79 -44.32
C LEU A 21 -35.34 -42.15 -43.15
N THR A 22 -36.11 -41.10 -43.45
CA THR A 22 -37.13 -40.36 -42.64
C THR A 22 -38.48 -41.10 -42.60
N PRO A 23 -39.61 -40.59 -42.03
CA PRO A 23 -39.88 -39.65 -40.92
C PRO A 23 -40.96 -40.18 -39.91
N GLN A 24 -41.15 -39.57 -38.74
CA GLN A 24 -42.49 -39.60 -38.08
C GLN A 24 -42.79 -38.39 -37.16
N SER A 25 -43.84 -37.68 -37.59
CA SER A 25 -44.79 -36.74 -36.97
C SER A 25 -44.74 -36.37 -35.47
N GLN A 26 -44.47 -35.06 -35.25
CA GLN A 26 -45.19 -34.05 -34.46
C GLN A 26 -46.09 -34.44 -33.25
N SER A 27 -45.79 -33.81 -32.10
CA SER A 27 -46.75 -33.25 -31.13
C SER A 27 -46.15 -31.97 -30.49
N PRO A 28 -46.95 -30.96 -30.09
CA PRO A 28 -46.50 -29.57 -29.90
C PRO A 28 -45.87 -29.30 -28.52
N PRO A 29 -45.10 -28.20 -28.35
CA PRO A 29 -44.42 -27.90 -27.10
C PRO A 29 -45.38 -27.25 -26.08
N ILE A 30 -45.21 -27.65 -24.81
CA ILE A 30 -45.84 -27.05 -23.64
C ILE A 30 -45.21 -25.68 -23.41
N SER A 31 -46.04 -24.63 -23.43
CA SER A 31 -45.70 -23.26 -23.10
C SER A 31 -45.41 -23.16 -21.59
N TYR A 32 -44.17 -22.82 -21.22
CA TYR A 32 -43.84 -22.29 -19.90
C TYR A 32 -43.68 -20.78 -20.04
N ALA A 33 -44.51 -20.05 -19.30
CA ALA A 33 -44.46 -18.60 -19.21
C ALA A 33 -43.13 -18.14 -18.60
N GLU A 34 -42.38 -17.32 -19.33
CA GLU A 34 -41.22 -16.59 -18.81
C GLU A 34 -41.68 -15.43 -17.94
N THR A 35 -41.36 -15.51 -16.65
CA THR A 35 -41.39 -14.36 -15.74
C THR A 35 -40.31 -13.37 -16.18
N THR A 36 -40.74 -12.24 -16.74
CA THR A 36 -39.86 -11.18 -17.22
C THR A 36 -39.23 -10.45 -16.04
N VAL A 37 -37.90 -10.53 -15.91
CA VAL A 37 -37.08 -9.70 -15.02
C VAL A 37 -36.24 -8.80 -15.93
N PRO A 38 -36.11 -7.47 -15.69
CA PRO A 38 -35.44 -6.61 -16.65
C PRO A 38 -33.95 -6.94 -16.73
N SER A 39 -33.50 -7.38 -17.90
CA SER A 39 -32.08 -7.46 -18.24
C SER A 39 -31.56 -6.07 -18.53
N VAL A 40 -30.60 -5.61 -17.73
CA VAL A 40 -29.83 -4.38 -18.00
C VAL A 40 -28.83 -4.69 -19.11
N SER A 41 -29.23 -4.43 -20.35
CA SER A 41 -28.33 -4.29 -21.50
C SER A 41 -27.89 -2.84 -21.61
N LEU A 42 -26.58 -2.60 -21.56
CA LEU A 42 -26.00 -1.32 -21.99
C LEU A 42 -26.25 -1.17 -23.50
N GLY A 43 -27.06 -0.19 -23.88
CA GLY A 43 -27.45 0.09 -25.27
C GLY A 43 -26.31 0.64 -26.15
N PRO A 44 -26.49 0.68 -27.48
CA PRO A 44 -25.50 1.19 -28.43
C PRO A 44 -25.35 2.72 -28.36
N PRO A 45 -24.23 3.29 -28.85
CA PRO A 45 -24.02 4.74 -28.85
C PRO A 45 -25.02 5.42 -29.80
N LEU A 46 -25.78 6.38 -29.28
CA LEU A 46 -26.71 7.19 -30.08
C LEU A 46 -25.95 8.19 -30.97
N PRO A 47 -26.48 8.52 -32.16
CA PRO A 47 -25.90 9.52 -33.04
C PRO A 47 -25.92 10.92 -32.41
N ARG A 48 -24.85 11.67 -32.67
CA ARG A 48 -24.64 13.04 -32.21
C ARG A 48 -25.75 13.96 -32.73
N ILE A 49 -26.71 14.28 -31.87
CA ILE A 49 -27.68 15.36 -32.07
C ILE A 49 -27.15 16.58 -31.30
N GLU A 50 -27.03 17.70 -32.01
CA GLU A 50 -26.63 19.00 -31.46
C GLU A 50 -27.59 19.40 -30.32
N TYR A 51 -27.03 19.63 -29.12
CA TYR A 51 -27.80 20.04 -27.95
C TYR A 51 -28.10 21.54 -28.02
N ALA A 52 -29.38 21.89 -28.19
CA ALA A 52 -29.91 23.10 -27.61
C ALA A 52 -29.89 22.97 -26.08
N PRO A 53 -29.66 24.05 -25.30
CA PRO A 53 -29.59 23.99 -23.85
C PRO A 53 -30.99 23.77 -23.27
N GLY A 54 -31.40 22.51 -23.15
CA GLY A 54 -32.56 22.10 -22.38
C GLY A 54 -32.13 21.83 -20.94
N GLU A 55 -32.69 22.59 -20.01
CA GLU A 55 -32.62 22.37 -18.55
C GLU A 55 -32.99 20.91 -18.23
N ARG A 56 -31.98 20.08 -17.94
CA ARG A 56 -32.24 18.86 -17.17
C ARG A 56 -32.65 19.33 -15.79
N ALA A 57 -33.86 18.99 -15.35
CA ALA A 57 -34.22 19.10 -13.94
C ALA A 57 -33.13 18.37 -13.14
N ALA A 58 -32.37 19.12 -12.35
CA ALA A 58 -31.36 18.55 -11.47
C ALA A 58 -32.10 17.62 -10.51
N ASP A 59 -31.82 16.31 -10.58
CA ASP A 59 -32.22 15.38 -9.51
C ASP A 59 -31.47 15.82 -8.25
N PRO A 60 -32.15 16.44 -7.26
CA PRO A 60 -31.46 16.99 -6.11
C PRO A 60 -30.78 15.85 -5.34
N THR A 61 -29.55 16.09 -4.91
CA THR A 61 -28.83 15.13 -4.07
C THR A 61 -29.66 14.85 -2.81
N VAL A 62 -29.72 13.58 -2.43
CA VAL A 62 -30.52 13.12 -1.28
C VAL A 62 -29.59 12.82 -0.11
N SER A 63 -29.88 13.37 1.07
CA SER A 63 -29.16 13.05 2.32
C SER A 63 -29.07 11.54 2.54
N ARG A 64 -27.91 11.07 3.04
CA ARG A 64 -27.65 9.66 3.29
C ARG A 64 -27.18 9.46 4.72
N SER A 65 -27.45 8.30 5.28
CA SER A 65 -26.98 7.92 6.62
C SER A 65 -26.18 6.63 6.57
N LEU A 66 -25.13 6.55 7.38
CA LEU A 66 -24.32 5.35 7.58
C LEU A 66 -24.12 5.14 9.08
N ASP A 67 -24.60 4.01 9.61
CA ASP A 67 -24.55 3.65 11.04
C ASP A 67 -24.94 4.78 12.01
N GLY A 68 -26.00 5.51 11.66
CA GLY A 68 -26.54 6.62 12.48
C GLY A 68 -25.85 7.96 12.28
N VAL A 69 -24.80 8.04 11.45
CA VAL A 69 -24.20 9.30 10.99
C VAL A 69 -24.94 9.78 9.75
N GLU A 70 -25.67 10.88 9.86
CA GLU A 70 -26.32 11.54 8.71
C GLU A 70 -25.34 12.48 8.02
N VAL A 71 -25.31 12.43 6.68
CA VAL A 71 -24.61 13.37 5.81
C VAL A 71 -25.64 14.03 4.91
N THR A 72 -25.76 15.35 5.04
CA THR A 72 -26.76 16.15 4.34
C THR A 72 -26.49 16.18 2.83
N ALA A 73 -27.52 16.47 2.03
CA ALA A 73 -27.38 16.65 0.59
C ALA A 73 -26.27 17.65 0.22
N ASP A 74 -26.23 18.80 0.90
CA ASP A 74 -25.21 19.84 0.69
C ASP A 74 -23.80 19.34 1.03
N GLU A 75 -23.62 18.63 2.14
CA GLU A 75 -22.33 18.02 2.51
C GLU A 75 -21.90 16.98 1.46
N ILE A 76 -22.83 16.19 0.92
CA ILE A 76 -22.54 15.21 -0.14
C ILE A 76 -22.04 15.92 -1.40
N ASP A 77 -22.76 16.93 -1.88
CA ASP A 77 -22.39 17.68 -3.09
C ASP A 77 -21.01 18.34 -2.94
N GLU A 78 -20.76 18.98 -1.80
CA GLU A 78 -19.46 19.61 -1.51
C GLU A 78 -18.33 18.58 -1.41
N ASN A 79 -18.55 17.43 -0.80
CA ASN A 79 -17.53 16.37 -0.71
C ASN A 79 -17.24 15.77 -2.09
N PHE A 80 -18.25 15.54 -2.93
CA PHE A 80 -18.04 15.08 -4.30
C PHE A 80 -17.26 16.10 -5.13
N GLN A 81 -17.62 17.39 -5.02
CA GLN A 81 -16.87 18.46 -5.68
C GLN A 81 -15.41 18.48 -5.20
N LEU A 82 -15.19 18.44 -3.89
CA LEU A 82 -13.85 18.42 -3.27
C LEU A 82 -13.02 17.22 -3.75
N PHE A 83 -13.64 16.04 -3.88
CA PHE A 83 -12.99 14.85 -4.43
C PHE A 83 -12.47 15.09 -5.86
N PHE A 84 -13.32 15.59 -6.75
CA PHE A 84 -12.95 15.81 -8.14
C PHE A 84 -11.93 16.94 -8.31
N ASP A 85 -12.02 17.99 -7.48
CA ASP A 85 -11.11 19.13 -7.54
C ASP A 85 -9.71 18.79 -6.98
N GLN A 86 -9.61 17.98 -5.93
CA GLN A 86 -8.37 17.79 -5.18
C GLN A 86 -7.75 16.39 -5.30
N TYR A 87 -8.56 15.34 -5.43
CA TYR A 87 -8.11 13.94 -5.32
C TYR A 87 -8.07 13.21 -6.66
N ALA A 88 -9.06 13.44 -7.53
CA ALA A 88 -9.18 12.74 -8.81
C ALA A 88 -7.94 12.92 -9.71
N GLN A 89 -7.17 14.00 -9.56
CA GLN A 89 -5.91 14.21 -10.28
C GLN A 89 -4.87 13.11 -10.04
N PHE A 90 -4.85 12.50 -8.85
CA PHE A 90 -3.91 11.43 -8.50
C PHE A 90 -4.40 10.06 -8.96
N LEU A 91 -5.73 9.86 -8.97
CA LEU A 91 -6.36 8.59 -9.34
C LEU A 91 -7.64 8.84 -10.16
N PRO A 92 -7.54 9.21 -11.45
CA PRO A 92 -8.68 9.61 -12.28
C PRO A 92 -9.44 8.38 -12.80
N ILE A 93 -10.14 7.69 -11.89
CA ILE A 93 -10.89 6.46 -12.19
C ILE A 93 -12.40 6.64 -12.18
N LEU A 94 -12.89 7.81 -11.78
CA LEU A 94 -14.31 8.16 -11.68
C LEU A 94 -14.70 9.17 -12.75
N ASP A 95 -15.99 9.17 -13.12
CA ASP A 95 -16.56 10.06 -14.12
C ASP A 95 -17.27 11.22 -13.40
N PRO A 96 -16.80 12.48 -13.57
CA PRO A 96 -17.42 13.64 -12.92
C PRO A 96 -18.84 13.95 -13.40
N LEU A 97 -19.31 13.31 -14.49
CA LEU A 97 -20.67 13.50 -15.00
C LEU A 97 -21.71 12.62 -14.29
N ILE A 98 -21.27 11.65 -13.48
CA ILE A 98 -22.17 10.79 -12.71
C ILE A 98 -22.51 11.47 -11.39
N THR A 99 -23.82 11.59 -11.10
CA THR A 99 -24.31 12.28 -9.90
C THR A 99 -24.03 11.47 -8.62
N PRO A 100 -23.95 12.11 -7.45
CA PRO A 100 -23.80 11.41 -6.17
C PRO A 100 -24.90 10.37 -5.92
N ASN A 101 -26.16 10.69 -6.25
CA ASN A 101 -27.28 9.75 -6.17
C ASN A 101 -27.06 8.50 -7.03
N ALA A 102 -26.54 8.66 -8.25
CA ALA A 102 -26.24 7.54 -9.14
C ALA A 102 -25.08 6.68 -8.62
N TYR A 103 -24.03 7.30 -8.08
CA TYR A 103 -22.95 6.56 -7.42
C TYR A 103 -23.46 5.73 -6.23
N TYR A 104 -24.30 6.32 -5.38
CA TYR A 104 -24.93 5.62 -4.26
C TYR A 104 -25.77 4.43 -4.73
N ALA A 105 -26.59 4.63 -5.77
CA ALA A 105 -27.45 3.57 -6.32
C ALA A 105 -26.66 2.42 -6.95
N HIS A 106 -25.54 2.70 -7.62
CA HIS A 106 -24.70 1.66 -8.24
C HIS A 106 -23.87 0.88 -7.22
N CYS A 107 -23.23 1.59 -6.27
CA CYS A 107 -22.35 0.99 -5.30
C CYS A 107 -22.24 1.90 -4.06
N PRO A 108 -23.00 1.62 -2.99
CA PRO A 108 -22.92 2.39 -1.74
C PRO A 108 -21.50 2.44 -1.16
N PHE A 109 -20.74 1.35 -1.25
CA PHE A 109 -19.34 1.32 -0.80
C PHE A 109 -18.47 2.35 -1.54
N LEU A 110 -18.55 2.41 -2.87
CA LEU A 110 -17.80 3.41 -3.65
C LEU A 110 -18.23 4.82 -3.28
N PHE A 111 -19.54 5.09 -3.19
CA PHE A 111 -20.07 6.39 -2.78
C PHE A 111 -19.49 6.84 -1.43
N TRP A 112 -19.59 6.00 -0.41
CA TRP A 112 -19.11 6.34 0.92
C TRP A 112 -17.59 6.45 0.98
N THR A 113 -16.86 5.69 0.16
CA THR A 113 -15.41 5.85 0.02
C THR A 113 -15.04 7.19 -0.57
N VAL A 114 -15.77 7.69 -1.58
CA VAL A 114 -15.56 9.05 -2.13
C VAL A 114 -15.76 10.11 -1.05
N ILE A 115 -16.85 10.03 -0.28
CA ILE A 115 -17.11 10.93 0.86
C ILE A 115 -15.97 10.84 1.88
N GLY A 116 -15.62 9.64 2.33
CA GLY A 116 -14.52 9.44 3.28
C GLY A 116 -13.18 9.96 2.77
N VAL A 117 -12.94 9.90 1.45
CA VAL A 117 -11.73 10.46 0.86
C VAL A 117 -11.70 11.98 0.92
N ALA A 118 -12.78 12.62 0.51
CA ALA A 118 -12.93 14.07 0.53
C ALA A 118 -12.96 14.65 1.95
N CYS A 119 -13.51 13.92 2.93
CA CYS A 119 -13.60 14.35 4.32
C CYS A 119 -12.24 14.73 4.95
N ARG A 120 -11.12 14.24 4.40
CA ARG A 120 -9.77 14.57 4.89
C ARG A 120 -9.42 16.06 4.77
N THR A 121 -9.99 16.76 3.80
CA THR A 121 -9.80 18.21 3.61
C THR A 121 -11.10 18.99 3.71
N TYR A 122 -12.18 18.36 4.18
CA TYR A 122 -13.49 19.01 4.31
C TYR A 122 -13.56 19.91 5.54
N PRO A 123 -13.65 21.24 5.38
CA PRO A 123 -13.47 22.17 6.49
C PRO A 123 -14.73 22.37 7.35
N ARG A 124 -15.93 22.11 6.82
CA ARG A 124 -17.19 22.40 7.52
C ARG A 124 -17.51 21.38 8.62
N ASN A 125 -17.05 20.14 8.47
CA ASN A 125 -17.28 19.07 9.43
C ASN A 125 -16.03 18.17 9.56
N PRO A 126 -14.98 18.61 10.27
CA PRO A 126 -13.71 17.88 10.38
C PRO A 126 -13.84 16.55 11.16
N THR A 127 -14.93 16.35 11.91
CA THR A 127 -15.19 15.10 12.65
C THR A 127 -15.79 14.00 11.79
N LEU A 128 -16.27 14.33 10.58
CA LEU A 128 -17.01 13.40 9.73
C LEU A 128 -16.18 12.20 9.29
N LEU A 129 -14.90 12.40 8.98
CA LEU A 129 -13.98 11.31 8.62
C LEU A 129 -13.90 10.25 9.73
N THR A 130 -13.67 10.67 10.97
CA THR A 130 -13.57 9.75 12.12
C THR A 130 -14.89 9.03 12.36
N ALA A 131 -16.02 9.73 12.21
CA ALA A 131 -17.34 9.16 12.40
C ALA A 131 -17.68 8.07 11.36
N LEU A 132 -17.22 8.23 10.11
CA LEU A 132 -17.52 7.30 9.02
C LEU A 132 -16.46 6.19 8.83
N ALA A 133 -15.23 6.38 9.33
CA ALA A 133 -14.07 5.53 9.04
C ALA A 133 -14.33 4.03 9.27
N ARG A 134 -14.94 3.69 10.42
CA ARG A 134 -15.25 2.31 10.78
C ARG A 134 -16.24 1.68 9.80
N SER A 135 -17.36 2.35 9.56
CA SER A 135 -18.42 1.84 8.69
C SER A 135 -17.97 1.71 7.23
N ILE A 136 -17.13 2.63 6.74
CA ILE A 136 -16.51 2.52 5.42
C ILE A 136 -15.58 1.31 5.34
N THR A 137 -14.80 1.07 6.40
CA THR A 137 -13.91 -0.10 6.50
C THR A 137 -14.71 -1.42 6.52
N ASP A 138 -15.82 -1.45 7.25
CA ASP A 138 -16.73 -2.61 7.27
C ASP A 138 -17.37 -2.85 5.89
N MET A 139 -17.76 -1.79 5.18
CA MET A 139 -18.22 -1.90 3.79
C MET A 139 -17.14 -2.44 2.85
N ALA A 140 -15.87 -2.04 3.02
CA ALA A 140 -14.77 -2.56 2.22
C ALA A 140 -14.60 -4.08 2.40
N LEU A 141 -14.68 -4.56 3.65
CA LEU A 141 -14.63 -6.00 3.95
C LEU A 141 -15.84 -6.76 3.38
N LEU A 142 -17.05 -6.23 3.55
CA LEU A 142 -18.27 -6.83 3.02
C LEU A 142 -18.30 -6.84 1.49
N SER A 143 -17.67 -5.86 0.84
CA SER A 143 -17.59 -5.78 -0.62
C SER A 143 -16.88 -6.99 -1.24
N LEU A 144 -15.98 -7.64 -0.50
CA LEU A 144 -15.25 -8.83 -0.96
C LEU A 144 -16.16 -10.04 -1.17
N ALA A 145 -17.26 -10.12 -0.41
CA ALA A 145 -18.25 -11.19 -0.55
C ALA A 145 -19.30 -10.88 -1.63
N SER A 146 -19.31 -9.65 -2.16
CA SER A 146 -20.30 -9.22 -3.14
C SER A 146 -19.87 -9.54 -4.56
N THR A 147 -20.82 -10.03 -5.36
CA THR A 147 -20.65 -10.20 -6.82
C THR A 147 -21.33 -9.09 -7.63
N SER A 148 -21.98 -8.14 -6.96
CA SER A 148 -22.65 -7.02 -7.61
C SER A 148 -21.66 -5.92 -7.98
N ALA A 149 -21.83 -5.32 -9.15
CA ALA A 149 -21.06 -4.16 -9.63
C ALA A 149 -19.54 -4.24 -9.40
N PRO A 150 -18.85 -5.34 -9.82
CA PRO A 150 -17.43 -5.55 -9.53
C PRO A 150 -16.54 -4.40 -10.02
N TRP A 151 -16.93 -3.73 -11.10
CA TRP A 151 -16.28 -2.51 -11.58
C TRP A 151 -16.22 -1.40 -10.52
N HIS A 152 -17.36 -1.07 -9.92
CA HIS A 152 -17.45 -0.02 -8.91
C HIS A 152 -16.84 -0.46 -7.57
N THR A 153 -16.93 -1.74 -7.23
CA THR A 153 -16.22 -2.31 -6.06
C THR A 153 -14.71 -2.15 -6.21
N LEU A 154 -14.14 -2.44 -7.38
CA LEU A 154 -12.71 -2.23 -7.64
C LEU A 154 -12.33 -0.75 -7.57
N GLN A 155 -13.14 0.15 -8.11
CA GLN A 155 -12.93 1.60 -7.96
C GLN A 155 -12.92 2.00 -6.48
N GLY A 156 -13.87 1.50 -5.68
CA GLY A 156 -13.94 1.78 -4.24
C GLY A 156 -12.71 1.25 -3.49
N LEU A 157 -12.29 0.02 -3.76
CA LEU A 157 -11.08 -0.57 -3.16
C LEU A 157 -9.82 0.21 -3.56
N LEU A 158 -9.70 0.65 -4.81
CA LEU A 158 -8.58 1.49 -5.25
C LEU A 158 -8.52 2.81 -4.49
N LEU A 159 -9.65 3.52 -4.34
CA LEU A 159 -9.70 4.76 -3.55
C LEU A 159 -9.35 4.50 -2.08
N PHE A 160 -9.93 3.46 -1.48
CA PHE A 160 -9.69 3.08 -0.09
C PHE A 160 -8.21 2.74 0.16
N LEU A 161 -7.56 2.00 -0.74
CA LEU A 161 -6.15 1.61 -0.59
C LEU A 161 -5.18 2.77 -0.90
N THR A 162 -5.57 3.68 -1.78
CA THR A 162 -4.77 4.87 -2.12
C THR A 162 -4.79 5.87 -0.97
N TRP A 163 -5.96 6.03 -0.35
CA TRP A 163 -6.13 6.81 0.86
C TRP A 163 -6.87 6.00 1.94
N PRO A 164 -6.14 5.27 2.81
CA PRO A 164 -6.71 4.44 3.87
C PRO A 164 -7.49 5.23 4.91
N MET A 165 -8.63 4.70 5.35
CA MET A 165 -9.38 5.27 6.46
C MET A 165 -8.52 5.27 7.73
N PRO A 166 -8.73 6.24 8.65
CA PRO A 166 -8.07 6.24 9.95
C PRO A 166 -8.14 4.88 10.64
N LYS A 167 -7.00 4.38 11.13
CA LYS A 167 -6.93 3.06 11.76
C LYS A 167 -7.72 3.08 13.07
N ASP A 168 -8.54 2.05 13.25
CA ASP A 168 -9.05 1.66 14.56
C ASP A 168 -8.04 0.65 15.14
N ASN A 169 -7.33 1.03 16.19
CA ASN A 169 -6.23 0.22 16.72
C ASN A 169 -6.72 -1.04 17.43
N THR A 170 -8.03 -1.19 17.62
CA THR A 170 -8.63 -2.46 18.08
C THR A 170 -8.77 -3.49 16.96
N ARG A 171 -8.46 -3.12 15.71
CA ARG A 171 -8.68 -3.94 14.52
C ARG A 171 -7.38 -4.17 13.74
N PRO A 172 -7.25 -5.34 13.09
CA PRO A 172 -6.07 -5.65 12.29
C PRO A 172 -5.96 -4.71 11.10
N GLU A 173 -4.72 -4.51 10.64
CA GLU A 173 -4.43 -3.71 9.46
C GLU A 173 -4.88 -4.43 8.18
N LEU A 174 -5.66 -3.74 7.33
CA LEU A 174 -6.37 -4.37 6.20
C LEU A 174 -5.81 -4.06 4.81
N THR A 175 -4.88 -3.11 4.66
CA THR A 175 -4.37 -2.65 3.35
C THR A 175 -3.83 -3.83 2.54
N PHE A 176 -2.98 -4.68 3.14
CA PHE A 176 -2.39 -5.81 2.41
C PHE A 176 -3.42 -6.89 2.06
N PRO A 177 -4.22 -7.42 3.00
CA PRO A 177 -5.31 -8.35 2.65
C PRO A 177 -6.28 -7.81 1.60
N LEU A 178 -6.72 -6.55 1.73
CA LEU A 178 -7.64 -5.92 0.78
C LEU A 178 -6.99 -5.73 -0.59
N SER A 179 -5.70 -5.40 -0.67
CA SER A 179 -5.00 -5.27 -1.95
C SER A 179 -4.91 -6.60 -2.72
N GLY A 180 -4.68 -7.71 -2.02
CA GLY A 180 -4.69 -9.05 -2.60
C GLY A 180 -6.09 -9.44 -3.08
N SER A 181 -7.11 -9.20 -2.25
CA SER A 181 -8.51 -9.46 -2.60
C SER A 181 -8.96 -8.63 -3.80
N MET A 182 -8.61 -7.34 -3.87
CA MET A 182 -8.88 -6.47 -5.02
C MET A 182 -8.29 -7.06 -6.30
N LEU A 183 -7.05 -7.52 -6.26
CA LEU A 183 -6.39 -8.13 -7.41
C LEU A 183 -7.09 -9.41 -7.86
N HIS A 184 -7.48 -10.28 -6.91
CA HIS A 184 -8.22 -11.50 -7.21
C HIS A 184 -9.61 -11.21 -7.77
N ILE A 185 -10.33 -10.21 -7.26
CA ILE A 185 -11.61 -9.76 -7.83
C ILE A 185 -11.42 -9.29 -9.27
N ALA A 186 -10.37 -8.50 -9.54
CA ALA A 186 -10.04 -8.06 -10.89
C ALA A 186 -9.73 -9.24 -11.83
N MET A 187 -9.01 -10.25 -11.34
CA MET A 187 -8.72 -11.48 -12.10
C MET A 187 -9.98 -12.30 -12.36
N GLN A 188 -10.83 -12.49 -11.35
CA GLN A 188 -12.10 -13.20 -11.46
C GLN A 188 -13.05 -12.57 -12.48
N ASN A 189 -12.91 -11.27 -12.74
CA ASN A 189 -13.67 -10.52 -13.74
C ASN A 189 -12.90 -10.32 -15.06
N GLY A 190 -11.81 -11.07 -15.29
CA GLY A 190 -11.09 -11.09 -16.56
C GLY A 190 -10.31 -9.81 -16.91
N LEU A 191 -10.03 -8.93 -15.95
CA LEU A 191 -9.33 -7.66 -16.23
C LEU A 191 -7.85 -7.86 -16.60
N HIS A 192 -7.23 -8.95 -16.15
CA HIS A 192 -5.85 -9.33 -16.49
C HIS A 192 -5.69 -9.78 -17.95
N ILE A 193 -6.78 -10.21 -18.61
CA ILE A 193 -6.82 -10.62 -20.02
C ILE A 193 -8.01 -9.92 -20.69
N PRO A 194 -7.94 -8.60 -20.93
CA PRO A 194 -9.09 -7.81 -21.42
C PRO A 194 -9.73 -8.39 -22.69
N MET A 195 -8.94 -8.95 -23.60
CA MET A 195 -9.39 -9.55 -24.87
C MET A 195 -10.28 -10.78 -24.66
N SER A 196 -9.95 -11.62 -23.67
CA SER A 196 -10.68 -12.84 -23.33
C SER A 196 -11.59 -12.67 -22.11
N SER A 197 -11.87 -11.43 -21.70
CA SER A 197 -12.70 -11.14 -20.52
C SER A 197 -14.12 -11.74 -20.59
N HIS A 198 -14.62 -12.04 -21.80
CA HIS A 198 -15.89 -12.74 -22.00
C HIS A 198 -15.89 -14.19 -21.47
N GLU A 199 -14.73 -14.82 -21.31
CA GLU A 199 -14.58 -16.17 -20.74
C GLU A 199 -14.80 -16.18 -19.22
N PHE A 200 -14.81 -15.00 -18.58
CA PHE A 200 -14.97 -14.83 -17.14
C PHE A 200 -16.41 -14.47 -16.74
N THR A 201 -17.35 -14.44 -17.69
CA THR A 201 -18.77 -14.19 -17.43
C THR A 201 -19.62 -15.40 -17.78
N LYS A 202 -20.62 -15.68 -16.93
CA LYS A 202 -21.63 -16.73 -17.21
C LYS A 202 -22.58 -16.34 -18.34
N LYS A 203 -22.70 -15.03 -18.62
CA LYS A 203 -23.59 -14.49 -19.66
C LYS A 203 -22.79 -14.22 -20.92
N ARG A 204 -23.35 -14.62 -22.08
CA ARG A 204 -22.79 -14.26 -23.38
C ARG A 204 -22.89 -12.74 -23.56
N ILE A 205 -21.73 -12.09 -23.55
CA ILE A 205 -21.61 -10.65 -23.82
C ILE A 205 -21.05 -10.42 -25.22
N PRO A 206 -21.41 -9.32 -25.89
CA PRO A 206 -20.74 -8.90 -27.12
C PRO A 206 -19.24 -8.73 -26.91
N ALA A 207 -18.46 -8.81 -27.99
CA ALA A 207 -17.05 -8.47 -27.95
C ALA A 207 -16.89 -7.03 -27.41
N PRO A 208 -15.97 -6.80 -26.46
CA PRO A 208 -15.76 -5.47 -25.91
C PRO A 208 -15.28 -4.51 -27.01
N SER A 209 -15.77 -3.26 -26.95
CA SER A 209 -15.23 -2.20 -27.79
C SER A 209 -13.77 -1.90 -27.41
N GLU A 210 -13.03 -1.26 -28.31
CA GLU A 210 -11.66 -0.82 -28.03
C GLU A 210 -11.59 0.11 -26.80
N ALA A 211 -12.54 1.05 -26.67
CA ALA A 211 -12.62 1.93 -25.51
C ALA A 211 -12.82 1.13 -24.20
N GLU A 212 -13.63 0.08 -24.23
CA GLU A 212 -13.81 -0.81 -23.08
C GLU A 212 -12.54 -1.60 -22.76
N LEU A 213 -11.81 -2.09 -23.77
CA LEU A 213 -10.53 -2.77 -23.58
C LEU A 213 -9.48 -1.85 -22.95
N ILE A 214 -9.42 -0.59 -23.37
CA ILE A 214 -8.53 0.42 -22.78
C ILE A 214 -8.90 0.67 -21.33
N ARG A 215 -10.18 0.89 -21.01
CA ARG A 215 -10.65 1.10 -19.63
C ARG A 215 -10.33 -0.09 -18.72
N ARG A 216 -10.55 -1.32 -19.20
CA ARG A 216 -10.19 -2.54 -18.46
C ARG A 216 -8.69 -2.64 -18.20
N SER A 217 -7.88 -2.33 -19.22
CA SER A 217 -6.42 -2.33 -19.12
C SER A 217 -5.91 -1.27 -18.14
N GLU A 218 -6.53 -0.10 -18.13
CA GLU A 218 -6.25 0.97 -17.18
C GLU A 218 -6.56 0.53 -15.75
N LEU A 219 -7.79 0.04 -15.51
CA LEU A 219 -8.22 -0.41 -14.19
C LEU A 219 -7.33 -1.54 -13.67
N TRP A 220 -7.02 -2.54 -14.51
CA TRP A 220 -6.07 -3.61 -14.18
C TRP A 220 -4.70 -3.06 -13.78
N THR A 221 -4.15 -2.12 -14.57
CA THR A 221 -2.83 -1.54 -14.30
C THR A 221 -2.80 -0.83 -12.95
N ARG A 222 -3.85 -0.09 -12.61
CA ARG A 222 -3.98 0.58 -11.31
C ARG A 222 -4.08 -0.43 -10.15
N CYS A 223 -4.85 -1.51 -10.31
CA CYS A 223 -4.91 -2.59 -9.32
C CYS A 223 -3.53 -3.22 -9.05
N VAL A 224 -2.76 -3.48 -10.12
CA VAL A 224 -1.39 -4.03 -10.00
C VAL A 224 -0.46 -3.06 -9.28
N ILE A 225 -0.47 -1.78 -9.65
CA ILE A 225 0.37 -0.74 -9.00
C ILE A 225 0.07 -0.66 -7.49
N VAL A 226 -1.21 -0.58 -7.13
CA VAL A 226 -1.63 -0.49 -5.71
C VAL A 226 -1.25 -1.75 -4.93
N TYR A 227 -1.41 -2.94 -5.52
CA TYR A 227 -0.97 -4.20 -4.91
C TYR A 227 0.55 -4.23 -4.70
N GLN A 228 1.34 -3.85 -5.72
CA GLN A 228 2.81 -3.85 -5.62
C GLN A 228 3.30 -2.87 -4.54
N ARG A 229 2.67 -1.69 -4.43
CA ARG A 229 2.93 -0.72 -3.35
C ARG A 229 2.58 -1.29 -1.97
N ALA A 230 1.45 -1.98 -1.84
CA ALA A 230 1.06 -2.65 -0.60
C ALA A 230 2.06 -3.74 -0.19
N CYS A 231 2.59 -4.52 -1.14
CA CYS A 231 3.68 -5.47 -0.86
C CYS A 231 4.92 -4.75 -0.31
N MET A 232 5.35 -3.67 -0.97
CA MET A 232 6.53 -2.91 -0.55
C MET A 232 6.38 -2.36 0.86
N ILE A 233 5.24 -1.74 1.17
CA ILE A 233 5.01 -1.17 2.50
C ILE A 233 4.84 -2.27 3.56
N LYS A 234 4.49 -3.51 3.21
CA LYS A 234 4.57 -4.63 4.16
C LYS A 234 5.96 -5.28 4.28
N GLY A 235 6.90 -4.88 3.44
CA GLY A 235 8.21 -5.51 3.34
C GLY A 235 8.17 -6.89 2.66
N HIS A 236 7.15 -7.15 1.85
CA HIS A 236 7.04 -8.34 1.01
C HIS A 236 7.55 -8.04 -0.41
N PRO A 237 8.16 -9.03 -1.10
CA PRO A 237 8.53 -8.85 -2.50
C PRO A 237 7.28 -8.69 -3.37
N PRO A 238 7.14 -7.59 -4.13
CA PRO A 238 6.06 -7.47 -5.10
C PRO A 238 6.21 -8.53 -6.19
N ARG A 239 5.10 -9.11 -6.63
CA ARG A 239 5.12 -10.01 -7.79
C ARG A 239 5.11 -9.21 -9.09
N SER A 240 5.88 -9.68 -10.07
CA SER A 240 5.70 -9.27 -11.46
C SER A 240 4.46 -9.98 -12.01
N PHE A 241 3.62 -9.25 -12.72
CA PHE A 241 2.41 -9.79 -13.34
C PHE A 241 2.56 -10.00 -14.84
N MET A 242 3.75 -9.80 -15.40
CA MET A 242 4.03 -9.99 -16.83
C MET A 242 3.78 -11.44 -17.30
N GLU A 243 3.89 -12.43 -16.41
CA GLU A 243 3.74 -13.86 -16.74
C GLU A 243 2.28 -14.32 -16.89
N LEU A 244 1.30 -13.55 -16.38
CA LEU A 244 -0.13 -13.88 -16.47
C LEU A 244 -0.74 -13.57 -17.85
N GLU A 245 0.08 -13.27 -18.84
CA GLU A 245 -0.31 -12.52 -20.04
C GLU A 245 0.01 -13.35 -21.29
N GLN A 246 -1.01 -14.00 -21.86
CA GLN A 246 -0.86 -14.97 -22.96
C GLN A 246 -0.60 -14.32 -24.34
N ASP A 247 -0.88 -13.02 -24.53
CA ASP A 247 -0.68 -12.29 -25.79
C ASP A 247 0.05 -10.95 -25.56
N LEU A 248 1.38 -10.99 -25.67
CA LEU A 248 2.26 -9.83 -25.45
C LEU A 248 2.07 -8.72 -26.50
N GLY A 249 1.76 -9.08 -27.75
CA GLY A 249 1.70 -8.13 -28.87
C GLY A 249 0.50 -7.19 -28.77
N GLN A 250 -0.70 -7.75 -28.58
CA GLN A 250 -1.92 -6.94 -28.47
C GLN A 250 -1.95 -6.14 -27.17
N ARG A 251 -1.40 -6.68 -26.09
CA ARG A 251 -1.26 -5.94 -24.84
C ARG A 251 -0.37 -4.71 -25.01
N GLN A 252 0.76 -4.85 -25.70
CA GLN A 252 1.66 -3.72 -25.92
C GLN A 252 0.96 -2.56 -26.64
N VAL A 253 0.04 -2.87 -27.55
CA VAL A 253 -0.83 -1.88 -28.22
C VAL A 253 -1.80 -1.22 -27.23
N LEU A 254 -2.43 -1.99 -26.33
CA LEU A 254 -3.33 -1.42 -25.31
C LEU A 254 -2.56 -0.54 -24.31
N ILE A 255 -1.38 -0.97 -23.86
CA ILE A 255 -0.52 -0.18 -22.96
C ILE A 255 -0.10 1.14 -23.60
N GLN A 256 0.22 1.14 -24.90
CA GLN A 256 0.58 2.36 -25.63
C GLN A 256 -0.57 3.38 -25.70
N LYS A 257 -1.81 2.94 -25.49
CA LYS A 257 -3.01 3.81 -25.48
C LYS A 257 -3.37 4.34 -24.08
N LEU A 258 -2.69 3.87 -23.03
CA LEU A 258 -2.86 4.38 -21.68
C LEU A 258 -2.18 5.74 -21.52
N ALA A 259 -2.59 6.50 -20.49
CA ALA A 259 -1.96 7.77 -20.15
C ALA A 259 -0.44 7.57 -19.91
N PRO A 260 0.45 8.40 -20.48
CA PRO A 260 1.89 8.24 -20.35
C PRO A 260 2.40 8.15 -18.89
N SER A 261 1.84 8.97 -18.00
CA SER A 261 2.15 8.94 -16.57
C SER A 261 1.83 7.60 -15.91
N LEU A 262 0.70 6.97 -16.28
CA LEU A 262 0.32 5.66 -15.75
C LEU A 262 1.26 4.55 -16.28
N VAL A 263 1.66 4.65 -17.55
CA VAL A 263 2.64 3.71 -18.13
C VAL A 263 3.99 3.83 -17.44
N LEU A 264 4.46 5.05 -17.17
CA LEU A 264 5.69 5.30 -16.44
C LEU A 264 5.63 4.77 -15.01
N GLU A 265 4.55 5.06 -14.28
CA GLU A 265 4.31 4.58 -12.93
C GLU A 265 4.34 3.04 -12.88
N ARG A 266 3.65 2.38 -13.81
CA ARG A 266 3.69 0.92 -13.97
C ARG A 266 5.12 0.42 -14.20
N LYS A 267 5.89 1.05 -15.10
CA LYS A 267 7.29 0.65 -15.37
C LYS A 267 8.17 0.81 -14.14
N CYS A 268 8.00 1.87 -13.35
CA CYS A 268 8.70 2.07 -12.09
C CYS A 268 8.40 0.95 -11.10
N GLN A 269 7.13 0.60 -10.88
CA GLN A 269 6.76 -0.47 -9.96
C GLN A 269 7.26 -1.84 -10.42
N GLU A 270 7.17 -2.12 -11.73
CA GLU A 270 7.69 -3.35 -12.32
C GLU A 270 9.22 -3.46 -12.17
N LEU A 271 9.95 -2.35 -12.33
CA LEU A 271 11.39 -2.30 -12.13
C LEU A 271 11.77 -2.61 -10.67
N VAL A 272 11.03 -2.05 -9.71
CA VAL A 272 11.20 -2.33 -8.28
C VAL A 272 10.87 -3.80 -7.96
N ALA A 273 9.81 -4.37 -8.55
CA ALA A 273 9.45 -5.78 -8.37
C ALA A 273 10.55 -6.72 -8.88
N ARG A 274 11.08 -6.48 -10.09
CA ARG A 274 12.19 -7.27 -10.65
C ARG A 274 13.47 -7.12 -9.83
N CYS A 275 13.79 -5.91 -9.38
CA CYS A 275 14.93 -5.67 -8.50
C CYS A 275 14.79 -6.46 -7.20
N SER A 276 13.60 -6.41 -6.58
CA SER A 276 13.26 -7.14 -5.36
C SER A 276 13.46 -8.65 -5.50
N ALA A 277 12.98 -9.24 -6.59
CA ALA A 277 13.15 -10.66 -6.88
C ALA A 277 14.64 -11.03 -7.03
N ALA A 278 15.39 -10.29 -7.85
CA ALA A 278 16.81 -10.54 -8.07
C ALA A 278 17.66 -10.38 -6.80
N VAL A 279 17.32 -9.43 -5.93
CA VAL A 279 17.97 -9.27 -4.62
C VAL A 279 17.71 -10.46 -3.70
N LEU A 280 16.51 -11.05 -3.74
CA LEU A 280 16.21 -12.25 -2.96
C LEU A 280 17.02 -13.47 -3.42
N GLU A 281 17.29 -13.60 -4.72
CA GLU A 281 18.13 -14.67 -5.28
C GLU A 281 19.58 -14.60 -4.80
N ILE A 282 20.11 -13.39 -4.54
CA ILE A 282 21.46 -13.22 -3.96
C ILE A 282 21.55 -13.80 -2.54
N GLY A 283 20.46 -13.74 -1.78
CA GLY A 283 20.42 -14.11 -0.38
C GLY A 283 20.95 -13.00 0.54
N ILE A 284 20.03 -12.25 1.15
CA ILE A 284 20.36 -11.03 1.91
C ILE A 284 20.43 -11.20 3.43
N ARG A 285 20.09 -12.36 4.00
CA ARG A 285 20.14 -12.57 5.46
C ARG A 285 21.56 -12.48 6.01
N THR A 286 22.47 -13.21 5.38
CA THR A 286 23.91 -13.22 5.64
C THR A 286 24.62 -13.16 4.31
N MET A 287 25.49 -12.16 4.13
CA MET A 287 26.14 -11.92 2.84
C MET A 287 27.66 -12.06 2.96
N SER A 288 28.25 -12.83 2.06
CA SER A 288 29.68 -12.83 1.81
C SER A 288 30.11 -11.53 1.12
N LEU A 289 31.41 -11.24 1.11
CA LEU A 289 31.96 -10.09 0.38
C LEU A 289 31.65 -10.17 -1.13
N GLU A 290 31.63 -11.37 -1.70
CA GLU A 290 31.29 -11.60 -3.10
C GLU A 290 29.81 -11.29 -3.37
N GLN A 291 28.90 -11.73 -2.49
CA GLN A 291 27.48 -11.40 -2.57
C GLN A 291 27.23 -9.88 -2.44
N GLU A 292 27.98 -9.18 -1.58
CA GLU A 292 27.88 -7.72 -1.49
C GLU A 292 28.34 -7.01 -2.77
N ARG A 293 29.41 -7.49 -3.41
CA ARG A 293 29.87 -6.96 -4.71
C ARG A 293 28.86 -7.25 -5.82
N ALA A 294 28.32 -8.46 -5.85
CA ALA A 294 27.26 -8.84 -6.78
C ALA A 294 26.01 -7.97 -6.61
N LEU A 295 25.62 -7.69 -5.36
CA LEU A 295 24.52 -6.77 -5.06
C LEU A 295 24.81 -5.36 -5.58
N ASP A 296 26.02 -4.81 -5.40
CA ASP A 296 26.34 -3.47 -5.92
C ASP A 296 26.19 -3.39 -7.45
N ILE A 297 26.71 -4.39 -8.17
CA ILE A 297 26.61 -4.49 -9.64
C ILE A 297 25.14 -4.59 -10.07
N LEU A 298 24.37 -5.45 -9.38
CA LEU A 298 22.95 -5.63 -9.65
C LEU A 298 22.18 -4.32 -9.47
N LEU A 299 22.36 -3.66 -8.32
CA LEU A 299 21.67 -2.40 -8.03
C LEU A 299 22.05 -1.30 -9.02
N ARG A 300 23.33 -1.18 -9.40
CA ARG A 300 23.75 -0.23 -10.46
C ARG A 300 23.07 -0.50 -11.81
N THR A 301 22.87 -1.77 -12.16
CA THR A 301 22.17 -2.14 -13.39
C THR A 301 20.70 -1.71 -13.38
N PHE A 302 20.04 -1.83 -12.22
CA PHE A 302 18.69 -1.34 -12.03
C PHE A 302 18.63 0.20 -11.97
N GLU A 303 19.60 0.85 -11.34
CA GLU A 303 19.70 2.32 -11.31
C GLU A 303 19.90 2.92 -12.71
N ALA A 304 20.61 2.24 -13.61
CA ALA A 304 20.73 2.64 -15.02
C ALA A 304 19.37 2.56 -15.74
N GLN A 305 18.60 1.50 -15.52
CA GLN A 305 17.23 1.39 -16.06
C GLN A 305 16.31 2.50 -15.51
N VAL A 306 16.48 2.95 -14.25
CA VAL A 306 15.73 4.11 -13.75
C VAL A 306 16.08 5.38 -14.53
N THR A 307 17.34 5.55 -14.93
CA THR A 307 17.76 6.71 -15.75
C THR A 307 17.05 6.73 -17.11
N ASP A 308 16.84 5.55 -17.72
CA ASP A 308 16.06 5.43 -18.96
C ASP A 308 14.57 5.78 -18.76
N LEU A 309 14.02 5.52 -17.56
CA LEU A 309 12.67 5.93 -17.20
C LEU A 309 12.57 7.44 -16.93
N GLU A 310 13.59 8.04 -16.33
CA GLU A 310 13.67 9.49 -16.10
C GLU A 310 13.66 10.29 -17.41
N ALA A 311 14.19 9.72 -18.51
CA ALA A 311 14.11 10.31 -19.84
C ALA A 311 12.67 10.37 -20.41
N GLN A 312 11.70 9.67 -19.81
CA GLN A 312 10.30 9.62 -20.23
C GLN A 312 9.37 10.51 -19.39
N ILE A 313 9.91 11.32 -18.47
CA ILE A 313 9.15 12.23 -17.59
C ILE A 313 8.42 13.28 -18.42
N ASN A 314 7.11 13.46 -18.18
CA ASN A 314 6.33 14.51 -18.83
C ASN A 314 5.77 15.54 -17.83
N ARG A 315 5.55 15.13 -16.57
CA ARG A 315 4.92 15.96 -15.53
C ARG A 315 5.75 15.99 -14.25
N ALA A 316 5.47 16.96 -13.37
CA ALA A 316 6.13 17.04 -12.06
C ALA A 316 5.85 15.79 -11.18
N HIS A 317 4.64 15.24 -11.24
CA HIS A 317 4.31 13.99 -10.54
C HIS A 317 5.15 12.80 -11.06
N ASP A 318 5.39 12.73 -12.37
CA ASP A 318 6.22 11.68 -12.98
C ASP A 318 7.64 11.71 -12.40
N ARG A 319 8.20 12.92 -12.20
CA ARG A 319 9.51 13.13 -11.59
C ARG A 319 9.56 12.60 -10.16
N PHE A 320 8.53 12.85 -9.35
CA PHE A 320 8.48 12.31 -8.00
C PHE A 320 8.47 10.77 -8.02
N GLN A 321 7.65 10.15 -8.88
CA GLN A 321 7.56 8.70 -9.00
C GLN A 321 8.89 8.05 -9.41
N THR A 322 9.62 8.61 -10.37
CA THR A 322 10.94 8.08 -10.79
C THR A 322 12.00 8.26 -9.71
N ILE A 323 11.99 9.38 -8.97
CA ILE A 323 12.89 9.59 -7.83
C ILE A 323 12.64 8.56 -6.72
N ILE A 324 11.37 8.29 -6.38
CA ILE A 324 11.03 7.25 -5.38
C ILE A 324 11.41 5.85 -5.86
N CYS A 325 11.25 5.55 -7.15
CA CYS A 325 11.75 4.31 -7.76
C CYS A 325 13.27 4.16 -7.58
N ARG A 326 14.04 5.23 -7.88
CA ARG A 326 15.49 5.26 -7.65
C ARG A 326 15.85 5.06 -6.18
N LEU A 327 15.20 5.81 -5.30
CA LEU A 327 15.44 5.79 -3.86
C LEU A 327 15.20 4.39 -3.30
N THR A 328 14.07 3.75 -3.64
CA THR A 328 13.71 2.41 -3.12
C THR A 328 14.67 1.32 -3.58
N ILE A 329 15.21 1.40 -4.81
CA ILE A 329 16.28 0.52 -5.29
C ILE A 329 17.58 0.78 -4.51
N GLN A 330 17.95 2.05 -4.33
CA GLN A 330 19.17 2.43 -3.61
C GLN A 330 19.12 2.10 -2.11
N MET A 331 17.94 2.08 -1.49
CA MET A 331 17.75 1.65 -0.10
C MET A 331 18.26 0.23 0.15
N LEU A 332 18.30 -0.63 -0.88
CA LEU A 332 18.83 -1.98 -0.78
C LEU A 332 20.36 -2.01 -0.58
N HIS A 333 21.08 -0.91 -0.81
CA HIS A 333 22.50 -0.80 -0.46
C HIS A 333 22.75 -0.91 1.05
N PHE A 334 21.76 -0.62 1.91
CA PHE A 334 21.88 -0.80 3.36
C PHE A 334 22.04 -2.26 3.81
N PHE A 335 21.79 -3.24 2.93
CA PHE A 335 22.10 -4.63 3.23
C PHE A 335 23.61 -4.92 3.28
N LYS A 336 24.41 -4.10 2.59
CA LYS A 336 25.88 -4.19 2.59
C LYS A 336 26.43 -3.74 3.95
N SER A 337 27.40 -4.46 4.48
CA SER A 337 28.11 -4.08 5.71
C SER A 337 29.61 -3.85 5.46
N GLN A 338 30.20 -4.62 4.55
CA GLN A 338 31.64 -4.57 4.27
C GLN A 338 31.99 -3.55 3.18
N THR A 339 31.11 -3.37 2.19
CA THR A 339 31.37 -2.57 0.98
C THR A 339 30.57 -1.26 0.92
N ILE A 340 29.72 -1.00 1.92
CA ILE A 340 28.86 0.18 1.95
C ILE A 340 29.65 1.50 2.02
N LEU A 341 30.80 1.49 2.70
CA LEU A 341 31.69 2.65 2.82
C LEU A 341 32.74 2.72 1.68
N SER A 342 32.96 1.63 0.95
CA SER A 342 33.96 1.58 -0.13
C SER A 342 33.41 1.97 -1.50
N THR A 343 32.12 2.30 -1.58
CA THR A 343 31.41 2.66 -2.82
C THR A 343 30.77 4.03 -2.67
N ASP A 344 30.49 4.69 -3.79
CA ASP A 344 29.74 5.96 -3.85
C ASP A 344 28.23 5.81 -3.57
N CYS A 345 27.78 4.63 -3.12
CA CYS A 345 26.35 4.33 -3.02
C CYS A 345 25.64 5.21 -1.98
N LEU A 346 26.30 5.56 -0.87
CA LEU A 346 25.74 6.44 0.15
C LEU A 346 25.57 7.87 -0.36
N GLN A 347 26.51 8.37 -1.18
CA GLN A 347 26.40 9.69 -1.79
C GLN A 347 25.21 9.76 -2.76
N ARG A 348 25.04 8.73 -3.60
CA ARG A 348 23.90 8.64 -4.53
C ARG A 348 22.57 8.50 -3.79
N LEU A 349 22.52 7.68 -2.74
CA LEU A 349 21.34 7.50 -1.89
C LEU A 349 20.96 8.80 -1.16
N LEU A 350 21.94 9.52 -0.60
CA LEU A 350 21.72 10.83 0.03
C LEU A 350 21.14 11.83 -0.98
N ALA A 351 21.71 11.88 -2.19
CA ALA A 351 21.24 12.78 -3.24
C ALA A 351 19.81 12.45 -3.68
N ALA A 352 19.46 11.17 -3.86
CA ALA A 352 18.11 10.74 -4.23
C ALA A 352 17.09 11.06 -3.12
N ALA A 353 17.45 10.81 -1.85
CA ALA A 353 16.59 11.12 -0.71
C ALA A 353 16.33 12.64 -0.58
N CYS A 354 17.37 13.49 -0.70
CA CYS A 354 17.19 14.95 -0.72
C CYS A 354 16.31 15.40 -1.89
N SER A 355 16.56 14.87 -3.09
CA SER A 355 15.79 15.21 -4.30
C SER A 355 14.32 14.82 -4.18
N ALA A 356 14.00 13.72 -3.49
CA ALA A 356 12.61 13.31 -3.24
C ALA A 356 11.87 14.34 -2.37
N ILE A 357 12.52 14.80 -1.31
CA ILE A 357 11.97 15.77 -0.35
C ILE A 357 11.81 17.14 -1.02
N GLU A 358 12.83 17.61 -1.71
CA GLU A 358 12.80 18.87 -2.48
C GLU A 358 11.69 18.83 -3.55
N CYS A 359 11.57 17.72 -4.29
CA CYS A 359 10.52 17.56 -5.30
C CYS A 359 9.11 17.62 -4.69
N LEU A 360 8.90 17.02 -3.51
CA LEU A 360 7.61 17.13 -2.82
C LEU A 360 7.39 18.54 -2.27
N GLN A 361 8.44 19.20 -1.77
CA GLN A 361 8.36 20.59 -1.32
C GLN A 361 7.91 21.51 -2.47
N ASP A 362 8.44 21.33 -3.68
CA ASP A 362 8.01 22.07 -4.86
C ASP A 362 6.55 21.76 -5.22
N LEU A 363 6.16 20.47 -5.22
CA LEU A 363 4.77 20.06 -5.48
C LEU A 363 3.80 20.64 -4.46
N SER A 364 4.20 20.74 -3.18
CA SER A 364 3.36 21.26 -2.10
C SER A 364 2.89 22.69 -2.34
N GLN A 365 3.64 23.50 -3.12
CA GLN A 365 3.27 24.88 -3.46
C GLN A 365 2.08 24.95 -4.44
N THR A 366 1.84 23.86 -5.18
CA THR A 366 0.78 23.76 -6.19
C THR A 366 -0.46 23.04 -5.68
N LEU A 367 -0.34 22.31 -4.56
CA LEU A 367 -1.42 21.53 -3.98
C LEU A 367 -2.20 22.37 -2.96
N PRO A 368 -3.54 22.25 -2.92
CA PRO A 368 -4.34 22.91 -1.89
C PRO A 368 -3.99 22.45 -0.47
N SER A 369 -3.63 21.17 -0.33
CA SER A 369 -3.22 20.57 0.94
C SER A 369 -2.39 19.32 0.68
N LEU A 370 -1.39 19.04 1.53
CA LEU A 370 -0.63 17.78 1.46
C LEU A 370 -1.43 16.57 1.96
N ALA A 371 -2.51 16.80 2.72
CA ALA A 371 -3.46 15.77 3.14
C ALA A 371 -4.21 15.11 1.97
N THR A 372 -4.17 15.71 0.77
CA THR A 372 -4.77 15.12 -0.45
C THR A 372 -3.85 14.11 -1.11
N THR A 373 -2.56 14.09 -0.75
CA THR A 373 -1.59 13.24 -1.41
C THR A 373 -1.85 11.75 -1.11
N PRO A 374 -1.67 10.86 -2.09
CA PRO A 374 -1.77 9.42 -1.88
C PRO A 374 -0.79 8.88 -0.83
N SER A 375 -1.12 7.73 -0.24
CA SER A 375 -0.29 7.06 0.77
C SER A 375 1.12 6.66 0.29
N GLU A 376 1.34 6.49 -1.02
CA GLU A 376 2.70 6.26 -1.54
C GLU A 376 3.61 7.48 -1.37
N VAL A 377 3.06 8.71 -1.35
CA VAL A 377 3.85 9.94 -1.19
C VAL A 377 4.39 10.01 0.24
N TYR A 378 3.53 9.71 1.22
CA TYR A 378 3.93 9.51 2.61
C TYR A 378 5.00 8.42 2.74
N SER A 379 4.81 7.27 2.09
CA SER A 379 5.78 6.16 2.11
C SER A 379 7.14 6.58 1.54
N GLY A 380 7.14 7.36 0.45
CA GLY A 380 8.34 7.94 -0.13
C GLY A 380 9.08 8.87 0.83
N MET A 381 8.35 9.72 1.57
CA MET A 381 8.93 10.59 2.60
C MET A 381 9.50 9.82 3.78
N LEU A 382 8.86 8.72 4.18
CA LEU A 382 9.37 7.82 5.21
C LEU A 382 10.69 7.18 4.76
N PHE A 383 10.78 6.65 3.54
CA PHE A 383 12.02 6.10 3.00
C PHE A 383 13.14 7.15 2.93
N ALA A 384 12.84 8.35 2.42
CA ALA A 384 13.83 9.41 2.31
C ALA A 384 14.34 9.85 3.69
N SER A 385 13.44 10.07 4.64
CA SER A 385 13.78 10.51 6.00
C SER A 385 14.65 9.48 6.73
N VAL A 386 14.31 8.20 6.64
CA VAL A 386 15.10 7.12 7.24
C VAL A 386 16.47 6.99 6.57
N ALA A 387 16.55 7.12 5.24
CA ALA A 387 17.82 7.10 4.53
C ALA A 387 18.74 8.22 5.02
N LEU A 388 18.24 9.47 5.07
CA LEU A 388 19.00 10.62 5.55
C LEU A 388 19.43 10.45 7.02
N LEU A 389 18.53 10.00 7.88
CA LEU A 389 18.81 9.75 9.29
C LEU A 389 19.93 8.72 9.49
N ARG A 390 19.85 7.58 8.80
CA ARG A 390 20.88 6.53 8.88
C ARG A 390 22.23 7.00 8.37
N ILE A 391 22.25 7.74 7.26
CA ILE A 391 23.51 8.29 6.70
C ILE A 391 24.10 9.34 7.63
N HIS A 392 23.27 10.23 8.18
CA HIS A 392 23.73 11.30 9.07
C HIS A 392 24.28 10.78 10.40
N LYS A 393 23.69 9.71 10.96
CA LYS A 393 24.11 9.11 12.23
C LYS A 393 25.19 8.03 12.08
N GLY A 394 25.43 7.56 10.86
CA GLY A 394 26.42 6.53 10.53
C GLY A 394 27.86 7.05 10.51
N ALA A 395 28.76 6.22 9.99
CA ALA A 395 30.19 6.53 9.94
C ALA A 395 30.48 7.78 9.09
N PRO A 396 31.33 8.71 9.56
CA PRO A 396 31.67 9.92 8.82
C PRO A 396 32.44 9.56 7.54
N MET A 397 31.93 10.02 6.39
CA MET A 397 32.53 9.79 5.08
C MET A 397 32.82 11.12 4.37
N PRO A 398 34.05 11.34 3.86
CA PRO A 398 34.37 12.52 3.08
C PRO A 398 33.49 12.63 1.83
N GLY A 399 33.05 13.85 1.50
CA GLY A 399 32.28 14.13 0.29
C GLY A 399 30.75 13.97 0.41
N LEU A 400 30.23 13.57 1.57
CA LEU A 400 28.79 13.62 1.84
C LEU A 400 28.35 15.05 2.19
N ASP A 401 27.33 15.54 1.50
CA ASP A 401 26.68 16.82 1.80
C ASP A 401 25.70 16.65 2.98
N LEU A 402 26.27 16.54 4.19
CA LEU A 402 25.51 16.33 5.42
C LEU A 402 24.68 17.56 5.83
N GLU A 403 25.06 18.76 5.38
CA GLU A 403 24.30 19.99 5.62
C GLU A 403 23.01 20.01 4.79
N ARG A 404 23.08 19.68 3.49
CA ARG A 404 21.87 19.50 2.68
C ARG A 404 20.99 18.39 3.22
N ALA A 405 21.59 17.26 3.62
CA ALA A 405 20.85 16.15 4.21
C ALA A 405 20.11 16.56 5.50
N ARG A 406 20.78 17.32 6.39
CA ARG A 406 20.17 17.85 7.61
C ARG A 406 19.01 18.79 7.29
N SER A 407 19.19 19.73 6.37
CA SER A 407 18.13 20.65 5.94
C SER A 407 16.93 19.88 5.39
N CYS A 408 17.16 18.94 4.47
CA CYS A 408 16.12 18.12 3.88
C CYS A 408 15.40 17.27 4.93
N PHE A 409 16.10 16.71 5.91
CA PHE A 409 15.49 15.93 6.98
C PHE A 409 14.45 16.73 7.78
N PHE A 410 14.77 17.98 8.15
CA PHE A 410 13.82 18.85 8.85
C PHE A 410 12.70 19.37 7.93
N THR A 411 12.98 19.59 6.65
CA THR A 411 11.93 19.84 5.65
C THR A 411 10.95 18.67 5.58
N ALA A 412 11.45 17.43 5.52
CA ALA A 412 10.61 16.24 5.47
C ALA A 412 9.72 16.11 6.71
N ILE A 413 10.26 16.40 7.91
CA ILE A 413 9.46 16.45 9.14
C ILE A 413 8.32 17.46 9.02
N ASN A 414 8.55 18.64 8.46
CA ASN A 414 7.49 19.64 8.29
C ASN A 414 6.46 19.21 7.23
N LEU A 415 6.89 18.65 6.10
CA LEU A 415 5.98 18.11 5.07
C LEU A 415 5.10 17.00 5.63
N LEU A 416 5.67 16.07 6.42
CA LEU A 416 4.92 14.99 7.08
C LEU A 416 3.87 15.53 8.06
N LYS A 417 4.17 16.60 8.81
CA LYS A 417 3.15 17.25 9.67
C LYS A 417 1.95 17.75 8.85
N HIS A 418 2.20 18.29 7.66
CA HIS A 418 1.14 18.78 6.76
C HIS A 418 0.39 17.67 6.01
N MET A 419 0.90 16.43 6.00
CA MET A 419 0.20 15.26 5.50
C MET A 419 -0.78 14.65 6.53
N SER A 420 -0.61 14.98 7.80
CA SER A 420 -1.46 14.47 8.88
C SER A 420 -2.89 14.99 8.74
N VAL A 421 -3.85 14.08 8.83
CA VAL A 421 -5.29 14.33 8.73
C VAL A 421 -5.95 14.27 10.10
N GLN A 422 -5.40 13.47 11.01
CA GLN A 422 -5.95 13.26 12.35
C GLN A 422 -4.85 13.23 13.40
N ASN A 423 -5.23 13.60 14.62
CA ASN A 423 -4.34 13.46 15.77
C ASN A 423 -3.88 12.01 15.89
N ASN A 424 -2.57 11.82 16.08
CA ASN A 424 -1.94 10.51 16.24
C ASN A 424 -2.08 9.56 15.04
N ASP A 425 -2.29 10.07 13.82
CA ASP A 425 -2.18 9.26 12.61
C ASP A 425 -0.72 8.86 12.30
N ALA A 426 -0.54 8.03 11.27
CA ALA A 426 0.77 7.49 10.88
C ALA A 426 1.80 8.61 10.56
N ALA A 427 1.37 9.72 9.96
CA ALA A 427 2.24 10.85 9.64
C ALA A 427 2.68 11.58 10.92
N ALA A 428 1.75 11.89 11.83
CA ALA A 428 2.06 12.49 13.12
C ALA A 428 2.99 11.62 13.97
N LYS A 429 2.75 10.30 14.00
CA LYS A 429 3.60 9.34 14.71
C LYS A 429 5.00 9.25 14.11
N THR A 430 5.10 9.23 12.78
CA THR A 430 6.40 9.24 12.09
C THR A 430 7.21 10.49 12.44
N VAL A 431 6.57 11.66 12.52
CA VAL A 431 7.22 12.90 12.95
C VAL A 431 7.81 12.76 14.36
N ILE A 432 7.08 12.14 15.30
CA ILE A 432 7.56 11.90 16.67
C ILE A 432 8.78 10.99 16.65
N VAL A 433 8.68 9.83 16.00
CA VAL A 433 9.74 8.82 15.92
C VAL A 433 11.02 9.39 15.29
N LEU A 434 10.88 10.11 14.16
CA LEU A 434 12.02 10.71 13.47
C LEU A 434 12.73 11.77 14.35
N ASN A 435 11.98 12.61 15.06
CA ASN A 435 12.57 13.61 15.97
C ASN A 435 13.29 12.95 17.16
N GLN A 436 12.72 11.90 17.74
CA GLN A 436 13.34 11.19 18.86
C GLN A 436 14.60 10.44 18.42
N LEU A 437 14.56 9.74 17.29
CA LEU A 437 15.75 9.09 16.73
C LEU A 437 16.85 10.08 16.32
N TRP A 438 16.48 11.25 15.81
CA TRP A 438 17.42 12.31 15.49
C TRP A 438 18.25 12.69 16.74
N ASN A 439 17.58 12.90 17.87
CA ASN A 439 18.19 13.31 19.14
C ASN A 439 18.79 12.14 19.95
N SER A 440 18.49 10.89 19.62
CA SER A 440 19.04 9.71 20.30
C SER A 440 20.55 9.61 20.14
N THR A 441 21.28 9.36 21.22
CA THR A 441 22.71 9.05 21.19
C THR A 441 22.99 7.56 21.01
N LYS A 442 21.96 6.71 21.12
CA LYS A 442 22.06 5.24 21.05
C LYS A 442 21.68 4.68 19.68
N ALA A 443 20.79 5.36 18.95
CA ALA A 443 20.32 4.88 17.65
C ALA A 443 21.50 4.70 16.66
N PHE A 444 21.58 3.51 16.07
CA PHE A 444 22.63 3.08 15.14
C PHE A 444 24.05 3.06 15.75
N ARG A 445 24.15 2.85 17.07
CA ARG A 445 25.43 2.75 17.79
C ARG A 445 25.53 1.41 18.52
N ARG A 446 26.77 0.90 18.61
CA ARG A 446 27.10 -0.22 19.50
C ARG A 446 27.16 0.25 20.95
N SER A 447 27.19 -0.70 21.89
CA SER A 447 27.34 -0.43 23.32
C SER A 447 28.64 0.30 23.68
N ASP A 448 29.67 0.16 22.85
CA ASP A 448 30.95 0.88 22.98
C ASP A 448 30.94 2.29 22.33
N GLY A 449 29.82 2.71 21.76
CA GLY A 449 29.66 4.00 21.08
C GLY A 449 30.13 4.03 19.63
N SER A 450 30.71 2.95 19.11
CA SER A 450 31.10 2.86 17.69
C SER A 450 29.88 2.72 16.77
N ASP A 451 30.06 3.04 15.49
CA ASP A 451 28.97 3.02 14.50
C ASP A 451 28.43 1.60 14.27
N PHE A 452 27.11 1.47 14.19
CA PHE A 452 26.42 0.25 13.80
C PHE A 452 25.88 0.37 12.37
N THR A 453 26.71 0.01 11.38
CA THR A 453 26.37 0.17 9.97
C THR A 453 25.39 -0.89 9.45
N ALA A 454 25.44 -2.11 9.99
CA ALA A 454 24.62 -3.22 9.54
C ALA A 454 23.13 -3.00 9.85
N LEU A 455 22.25 -3.66 9.10
CA LEU A 455 20.83 -3.80 9.46
C LEU A 455 20.65 -4.98 10.42
N ARG A 456 19.89 -4.78 11.51
CA ARG A 456 19.45 -5.86 12.42
C ARG A 456 18.23 -6.56 11.85
N ILE A 457 17.29 -5.78 11.32
CA ILE A 457 16.14 -6.32 10.59
C ILE A 457 16.48 -6.44 9.11
N ARG A 458 16.49 -7.66 8.58
CA ARG A 458 16.87 -7.97 7.18
C ARG A 458 15.81 -8.76 6.41
N SER A 459 14.68 -9.09 7.05
CA SER A 459 13.63 -9.95 6.51
C SER A 459 12.53 -9.20 5.76
N ARG A 460 12.58 -7.86 5.71
CA ARG A 460 11.51 -7.00 5.19
C ARG A 460 11.90 -6.28 3.89
N LEU A 461 12.90 -6.80 3.17
CA LEU A 461 13.38 -6.28 1.88
C LEU A 461 13.58 -4.75 1.89
N ILE A 462 12.96 -3.99 0.96
CA ILE A 462 13.05 -2.52 0.83
C ILE A 462 12.67 -1.79 2.13
N LEU A 463 11.74 -2.35 2.90
CA LEU A 463 11.28 -1.78 4.16
C LEU A 463 12.25 -2.01 5.32
N SER A 464 13.21 -2.94 5.18
CA SER A 464 14.12 -3.33 6.27
C SER A 464 14.80 -2.15 6.97
N PRO A 465 15.34 -1.12 6.28
CA PRO A 465 15.94 0.03 6.95
C PRO A 465 14.95 0.84 7.80
N VAL A 466 13.68 0.91 7.39
CA VAL A 466 12.60 1.59 8.12
C VAL A 466 12.23 0.80 9.37
N VAL A 467 11.97 -0.50 9.22
CA VAL A 467 11.64 -1.37 10.37
C VAL A 467 12.79 -1.39 11.36
N ASP A 468 14.04 -1.47 10.90
CA ASP A 468 15.23 -1.40 11.75
C ASP A 468 15.29 -0.09 12.55
N ALA A 469 15.02 1.06 11.92
CA ALA A 469 14.98 2.36 12.59
C ALA A 469 13.88 2.43 13.66
N VAL A 470 12.68 1.88 13.37
CA VAL A 470 11.59 1.79 14.35
C VAL A 470 11.99 0.89 15.53
N TRP A 471 12.72 -0.21 15.30
CA TRP A 471 13.25 -1.04 16.38
C TRP A 471 14.27 -0.31 17.25
N TRP A 472 15.14 0.52 16.68
CA TRP A 472 16.05 1.39 17.46
C TRP A 472 15.27 2.34 18.36
N TRP A 473 14.17 2.88 17.84
CA TRP A 473 13.32 3.77 18.60
C TRP A 473 12.61 3.04 19.75
N ARG A 474 12.04 1.86 19.49
CA ARG A 474 11.33 1.05 20.49
C ARG A 474 12.24 0.64 21.65
N GLU A 475 13.45 0.15 21.40
CA GLU A 475 14.36 -0.26 22.48
C GLU A 475 14.67 0.87 23.49
N GLU A 476 14.62 2.12 23.06
CA GLU A 476 14.87 3.27 23.92
C GLU A 476 13.61 3.80 24.62
N HIS A 477 12.46 3.76 23.94
CA HIS A 477 11.24 4.45 24.37
C HIS A 477 10.11 3.51 24.82
N ASP A 478 10.14 2.23 24.42
CA ASP A 478 9.16 1.21 24.81
C ASP A 478 9.61 0.55 26.15
N PRO A 479 8.85 0.73 27.24
CA PRO A 479 9.20 0.15 28.54
C PRO A 479 9.27 -1.37 28.53
N GLN A 480 8.49 -2.05 27.66
CA GLN A 480 8.45 -3.51 27.56
C GLN A 480 9.70 -4.08 26.88
N CYS A 481 10.37 -3.28 26.05
CA CYS A 481 11.60 -3.66 25.37
C CYS A 481 12.87 -3.41 26.20
N ARG A 482 12.75 -2.90 27.45
CA ARG A 482 13.90 -2.69 28.34
C ARG A 482 14.40 -4.02 28.91
N PRO A 483 15.70 -4.34 28.81
CA PRO A 483 16.26 -5.51 29.46
C PRO A 483 16.03 -5.43 30.98
N GLY A 484 15.16 -6.29 31.52
CA GLY A 484 14.82 -6.33 32.96
C GLY A 484 13.32 -6.16 33.29
N ALA A 485 12.45 -5.96 32.31
CA ALA A 485 11.00 -6.09 32.49
C ALA A 485 10.64 -7.57 32.64
N LEU A 486 10.99 -8.16 33.79
CA LEU A 486 10.40 -9.43 34.24
C LEU A 486 8.89 -9.21 34.32
N SER A 487 8.15 -10.02 33.57
CA SER A 487 6.70 -10.19 33.73
C SER A 487 6.41 -10.28 35.23
N GLN A 488 5.74 -9.27 35.80
CA GLN A 488 5.08 -9.44 37.07
C GLN A 488 4.01 -10.49 36.83
N GLY A 489 4.37 -11.75 37.08
CA GLY A 489 3.45 -12.86 37.07
C GLY A 489 2.31 -12.51 38.02
N ASN A 490 1.09 -12.62 37.52
CA ASN A 490 -0.12 -12.60 38.33
C ASN A 490 0.06 -13.58 39.49
N ALA A 491 0.35 -13.06 40.68
CA ALA A 491 0.24 -13.83 41.90
C ALA A 491 -1.25 -14.16 42.09
N PRO A 492 -1.61 -15.40 42.47
CA PRO A 492 -3.00 -15.78 42.68
C PRO A 492 -3.51 -15.09 43.95
N ASP A 493 -4.64 -14.38 43.82
CA ASP A 493 -5.35 -13.79 44.95
C ASP A 493 -5.68 -14.87 45.99
N GLY A 494 -5.10 -14.71 47.18
CA GLY A 494 -5.35 -15.53 48.37
C GLY A 494 -6.04 -14.71 49.45
N VAL A 495 -7.36 -14.87 49.51
CA VAL A 495 -8.33 -14.82 50.63
C VAL A 495 -7.88 -14.30 52.03
N ASP A 496 -8.63 -13.29 52.48
CA ASP A 496 -9.09 -12.86 53.82
C ASP A 496 -8.16 -12.43 54.98
N SER A 497 -8.38 -11.20 55.49
CA SER A 497 -9.13 -10.96 56.76
C SER A 497 -9.12 -9.48 57.25
N HIS A 498 -10.31 -9.04 57.70
CA HIS A 498 -10.70 -7.80 58.39
C HIS A 498 -9.74 -7.14 59.41
N ARG A 499 -9.72 -5.78 59.49
CA ARG A 499 -10.35 -4.98 60.59
C ARG A 499 -10.11 -3.45 60.52
N ASP A 500 -11.13 -2.70 60.94
CA ASP A 500 -11.25 -1.24 61.10
C ASP A 500 -10.32 -0.59 62.16
N GLY A 501 -10.10 0.73 62.03
CA GLY A 501 -9.97 1.64 63.19
C GLY A 501 -8.91 2.76 63.15
N THR A 502 -9.36 3.98 62.81
CA THR A 502 -8.99 5.31 63.37
C THR A 502 -7.54 5.67 63.76
N GLY A 503 -7.01 6.69 63.06
CA GLY A 503 -6.50 7.96 63.63
C GLY A 503 -5.07 8.02 64.19
N ALA A 504 -4.15 8.70 63.47
CA ALA A 504 -3.17 9.64 64.03
C ALA A 504 -2.35 10.33 62.93
N THR A 505 -2.34 11.66 62.96
CA THR A 505 -1.45 12.57 62.21
C THR A 505 -0.05 12.63 62.81
N ALA A 506 1.00 12.54 61.99
CA ALA A 506 2.33 13.10 62.26
C ALA A 506 3.13 13.30 60.93
N ASN A 507 4.01 14.29 60.93
CA ASN A 507 4.47 15.09 59.77
C ASN A 507 5.66 14.54 58.96
N ALA A 508 5.62 14.86 57.65
CA ALA A 508 6.69 15.34 56.73
C ALA A 508 7.77 14.35 56.22
N PRO A 509 8.45 14.62 55.07
CA PRO A 509 8.42 15.82 54.21
C PRO A 509 8.12 15.57 52.71
N ASN A 510 7.79 16.67 52.02
CA ASN A 510 7.64 16.80 50.57
C ASN A 510 8.66 16.00 49.75
N GLY A 511 8.20 14.93 49.11
CA GLY A 511 8.78 14.42 47.87
C GLY A 511 8.02 15.05 46.70
N LEU A 512 8.75 15.67 45.76
CA LEU A 512 8.21 16.09 44.47
C LEU A 512 7.36 14.94 43.89
N MET A 513 6.06 15.16 43.73
CA MET A 513 5.30 14.36 42.78
C MET A 513 5.89 14.65 41.42
N GLU A 514 6.72 13.74 40.94
CA GLU A 514 6.96 13.55 39.52
C GLU A 514 5.57 13.49 38.90
N ARG A 515 5.19 14.53 38.14
CA ARG A 515 4.02 14.46 37.26
C ARG A 515 4.25 13.23 36.39
N HIS A 516 3.53 12.14 36.67
CA HIS A 516 3.24 11.15 35.67
C HIS A 516 2.49 11.90 34.56
N GLU A 517 3.22 12.35 33.55
CA GLU A 517 2.61 12.60 32.26
C GLU A 517 1.88 11.32 31.85
N PRO A 518 0.62 11.41 31.40
CA PRO A 518 -0.12 10.23 30.98
C PRO A 518 0.72 9.51 29.92
N ILE A 519 0.88 8.19 30.09
CA ILE A 519 1.70 7.31 29.24
C ILE A 519 1.38 7.63 27.78
N LEU A 520 2.27 8.38 27.12
CA LEU A 520 2.09 8.87 25.75
C LEU A 520 2.28 7.74 24.71
N PHE A 521 2.69 6.56 25.19
CA PHE A 521 3.15 5.41 24.41
C PHE A 521 2.50 4.13 24.95
N ASP A 522 1.17 4.05 24.83
CA ASP A 522 0.40 2.83 25.05
C ASP A 522 0.60 1.84 23.87
N ASP A 523 0.19 0.57 24.02
CA ASP A 523 0.19 -0.46 22.96
C ASP A 523 -0.49 0.08 21.67
N GLN A 524 -1.42 1.02 21.86
CA GLN A 524 -2.08 1.89 20.88
C GLN A 524 -1.13 2.68 19.94
N PHE A 525 0.03 3.16 20.41
CA PHE A 525 1.00 3.89 19.57
C PHE A 525 1.77 2.91 18.67
N LEU A 526 2.09 1.74 19.23
CA LEU A 526 2.86 0.68 18.59
C LEU A 526 2.05 -0.06 17.52
N ALA A 527 0.73 -0.14 17.69
CA ALA A 527 -0.21 -0.70 16.72
C ALA A 527 -0.07 -0.08 15.31
N ASP A 528 0.32 1.19 15.21
CA ASP A 528 0.47 1.85 13.90
C ASP A 528 1.79 1.55 13.20
N PHE A 529 2.67 0.77 13.83
CA PHE A 529 3.83 0.13 13.19
C PHE A 529 3.61 -1.38 13.02
N GLU A 530 2.46 -1.94 13.42
CA GLU A 530 2.06 -3.32 13.11
C GLU A 530 1.94 -3.56 11.61
N TRP A 531 1.80 -2.52 10.77
CA TRP A 531 1.89 -2.78 9.33
C TRP A 531 3.27 -3.33 8.93
N ALA A 532 4.31 -3.06 9.70
CA ALA A 532 5.67 -3.56 9.51
C ALA A 532 5.98 -4.82 10.35
N LEU A 533 5.12 -5.20 11.30
CA LEU A 533 5.30 -6.33 12.22
C LEU A 533 4.19 -7.37 11.98
N GLY A 534 4.37 -8.62 12.41
CA GLY A 534 3.29 -9.62 12.31
C GLY A 534 2.38 -9.49 13.52
N ASP A 535 1.13 -9.95 13.42
CA ASP A 535 0.29 -10.12 14.62
C ASP A 535 1.00 -11.11 15.57
N ASP A 536 1.18 -10.71 16.83
CA ASP A 536 1.79 -11.54 17.88
C ASP A 536 0.97 -12.81 18.19
N ALA A 537 -0.20 -12.97 17.57
CA ALA A 537 -1.14 -14.06 17.81
C ALA A 537 -0.76 -15.42 17.20
N ILE A 538 0.20 -15.48 16.26
CA ILE A 538 0.50 -16.74 15.53
C ILE A 538 1.47 -17.64 16.32
N PHE A 539 2.31 -17.07 17.17
CA PHE A 539 3.25 -17.83 17.98
C PHE A 539 3.12 -17.42 19.45
N PRO A 540 2.98 -18.36 20.40
CA PRO A 540 3.10 -18.00 21.81
C PRO A 540 4.46 -17.33 22.03
N SER A 541 4.50 -16.36 22.94
CA SER A 541 5.71 -15.66 23.38
C SER A 541 6.71 -16.68 23.91
N THR A 542 7.53 -17.22 23.00
CA THR A 542 8.61 -18.15 23.32
C THR A 542 9.85 -17.31 23.64
N GLU A 543 10.58 -17.77 24.64
CA GLU A 543 11.70 -17.11 25.31
C GLU A 543 12.66 -16.35 24.37
N PRO A 544 13.30 -15.27 24.85
CA PRO A 544 14.23 -14.50 24.04
C PRO A 544 15.30 -15.41 23.45
N TYR A 545 15.41 -15.38 22.11
CA TYR A 545 16.48 -16.04 21.38
C TYR A 545 17.83 -15.58 21.95
N GLY A 546 18.42 -16.41 22.80
CA GLY A 546 19.78 -16.25 23.28
C GLY A 546 20.73 -16.25 22.09
N SER A 547 21.61 -15.26 22.05
CA SER A 547 22.78 -15.21 21.20
C SER A 547 23.61 -16.49 21.38
N GLY A 548 23.49 -17.44 20.46
CA GLY A 548 24.17 -18.72 20.60
C GLY A 548 23.88 -19.73 19.49
N TRP A 549 24.08 -19.36 18.21
CA TRP A 549 24.37 -20.38 17.21
C TRP A 549 25.87 -20.69 17.26
N SER A 550 26.23 -21.64 18.12
CA SER A 550 27.56 -22.22 18.14
C SER A 550 27.81 -22.93 16.81
N SER A 551 28.72 -22.37 16.01
CA SER A 551 29.41 -23.07 14.93
C SER A 551 30.26 -24.19 15.54
N GLY A 552 29.65 -25.36 15.72
CA GLY A 552 30.33 -26.59 16.07
C GLY A 552 30.60 -27.39 14.79
N GLY A 553 31.79 -27.24 14.22
CA GLY A 553 32.28 -28.15 13.20
C GLY A 553 32.41 -29.56 13.77
N ALA A 554 31.70 -30.52 13.18
CA ALA A 554 31.97 -31.93 13.37
C ALA A 554 32.52 -32.47 12.05
N THR A 555 33.84 -32.48 11.94
CA THR A 555 34.59 -33.46 11.13
C THR A 555 34.17 -34.87 11.55
N ILE A 556 33.65 -35.65 10.61
CA ILE A 556 33.57 -37.11 10.74
C ILE A 556 34.63 -37.68 9.82
N ALA A 557 35.48 -38.52 10.42
CA ALA A 557 36.57 -39.28 9.81
C ALA A 557 36.07 -40.32 8.80
#